data_AF-A0A415G0X5-F1
#
_entry.id   AF-A0A415G0X5-F1
#
_cell.length_a   1.000
_cell.length_b   1.000
_cell.length_c   1.000
_cell.angle_alpha   90.00
_cell.angle_beta   90.00
_cell.angle_gamma   90.00
#
_symmetry.space_group_name_H-M   'P 1'
#
loop_
_entity.id
_entity.type
_entity.pdbx_description
1 polymer ?
#
loop_
_entity_poly.entity_id
_entity_poly.type
_entity_poly.pdbx_seq_one_letter_code
_entity_poly.pdbx_strand_id
1 'polypeptide(L)'
;MLYKKNYLIYALFAVLITYTAYTFLWTRFGLGVTFVVQLALLGLVILGFFAYLVSPPSGKNSWINWLFAVWVTQALAYTLGDSSATTQFKESTFVLLCAAPIISQQYNPKHAKYFMIVMGAVSIAMYFVTISMMRLENENSYGGGYLILVAFPVLLYFFRHKSIRIRMIISILTFVLVLLSMKRGDILSCILVILVYYYIMLRHKGKIDSKVIVAIIFVAFAGFLIFKYMLSTSDIFAWRFEQTMKGDSSNRDDIYSSLINNFLNAPFDVQLFGGGFDASVKIAGIRAHSDILEVLSCEGIFGLTIYLGAFFSLFRQMRRRADVAEKAILASVLVIWLVKMVFSMFIFSQPTIILFVLTGYILNKRIDKQYEY
;
A
#
# COMPACT_ATOMS: atom_id res chain seq x y z
N MET A 1 2.85 -1.42 -32.83
CA MET A 1 3.98 -0.53 -32.41
C MET A 1 5.17 -1.39 -32.04
N LEU A 2 6.37 -1.12 -32.59
CA LEU A 2 7.59 -1.77 -32.12
C LEU A 2 7.92 -1.23 -30.72
N TYR A 3 7.80 -2.05 -29.68
CA TYR A 3 8.19 -1.65 -28.33
C TYR A 3 9.70 -1.37 -28.29
N LYS A 4 10.09 -0.10 -28.08
CA LYS A 4 11.49 0.23 -27.79
C LYS A 4 11.91 -0.49 -26.50
N LYS A 5 13.07 -1.15 -26.51
CA LYS A 5 13.66 -1.70 -25.30
C LYS A 5 13.96 -0.54 -24.35
N ASN A 6 13.17 -0.42 -23.31
CA ASN A 6 13.35 0.58 -22.28
C ASN A 6 14.05 -0.06 -21.08
N TYR A 7 15.38 -0.08 -21.12
CA TYR A 7 16.18 -0.73 -20.09
C TYR A 7 16.00 -0.08 -18.71
N LEU A 8 15.70 1.22 -18.66
CA LEU A 8 15.48 1.93 -17.39
C LEU A 8 14.28 1.38 -16.63
N ILE A 9 13.14 1.15 -17.30
CA ILE A 9 11.95 0.63 -16.61
C ILE A 9 12.15 -0.80 -16.12
N TYR A 10 12.85 -1.63 -16.89
CA TYR A 10 13.09 -3.02 -16.50
C TYR A 10 14.10 -3.11 -15.35
N ALA A 11 15.10 -2.23 -15.34
CA ALA A 11 15.98 -2.06 -14.19
C ALA A 11 15.19 -1.60 -12.95
N LEU A 12 14.27 -0.64 -13.10
CA LEU A 12 13.39 -0.21 -12.01
C LEU A 12 12.54 -1.37 -11.48
N PHE A 13 11.90 -2.14 -12.34
CA PHE A 13 11.10 -3.30 -11.90
C PHE A 13 11.95 -4.36 -11.18
N ALA A 14 13.16 -4.64 -11.67
CA ALA A 14 14.07 -5.58 -11.01
C ALA A 14 14.45 -5.08 -9.62
N VAL A 15 14.86 -3.81 -9.49
CA VAL A 15 15.22 -3.21 -8.20
C VAL A 15 14.02 -3.12 -7.26
N LEU A 16 12.82 -2.85 -7.78
CA LEU A 16 11.58 -2.88 -6.99
C LEU A 16 11.30 -4.27 -6.42
N ILE A 17 11.50 -5.35 -7.19
CA ILE A 17 11.37 -6.73 -6.67
C ILE A 17 12.38 -6.98 -5.55
N THR A 18 13.65 -6.61 -5.78
CA THR A 18 14.70 -6.76 -4.79
C THR A 18 14.39 -5.96 -3.53
N TYR A 19 13.85 -4.74 -3.67
CA TYR A 19 13.40 -3.93 -2.55
C TYR A 19 12.17 -4.52 -1.85
N THR A 20 11.23 -5.15 -2.55
CA THR A 20 10.14 -5.91 -1.90
C THR A 20 10.69 -7.03 -1.01
N ALA A 21 11.80 -7.66 -1.41
CA ALA A 21 12.51 -8.69 -0.63
C ALA A 21 13.39 -8.14 0.51
N TYR A 22 13.22 -6.87 0.92
CA TYR A 22 14.11 -6.18 1.86
C TYR A 22 14.43 -6.97 3.14
N THR A 23 13.42 -7.51 3.84
CA THR A 23 13.65 -8.21 5.12
C THR A 23 14.52 -9.45 4.95
N PHE A 24 14.38 -10.18 3.84
CA PHE A 24 15.22 -11.33 3.53
C PHE A 24 16.65 -10.90 3.22
N LEU A 25 16.82 -9.82 2.46
CA LEU A 25 18.15 -9.32 2.12
C LEU A 25 18.89 -8.80 3.35
N TRP A 26 18.19 -8.06 4.21
CA TRP A 26 18.75 -7.52 5.44
C TRP A 26 19.23 -8.65 6.36
N THR A 27 18.40 -9.68 6.56
CA THR A 27 18.77 -10.82 7.41
C THR A 27 19.92 -11.64 6.87
N ARG A 28 19.97 -11.87 5.55
CA ARG A 28 20.97 -12.76 4.96
C ARG A 28 22.29 -12.07 4.67
N PHE A 29 22.26 -10.79 4.31
CA PHE A 29 23.43 -10.07 3.79
C PHE A 29 23.76 -8.78 4.56
N GLY A 30 22.97 -8.43 5.57
CA GLY A 30 23.18 -7.26 6.41
C GLY A 30 22.81 -5.93 5.72
N LEU A 31 23.12 -4.83 6.43
CA LEU A 31 22.78 -3.47 6.02
C LEU A 31 23.48 -3.01 4.73
N GLY A 32 24.66 -3.55 4.41
CA GLY A 32 25.43 -3.12 3.24
C GLY A 32 24.70 -3.37 1.92
N VAL A 33 24.24 -4.61 1.68
CA VAL A 33 23.52 -4.98 0.45
C VAL A 33 22.18 -4.24 0.37
N THR A 34 21.45 -4.14 1.48
CA THR A 34 20.16 -3.45 1.46
C THR A 34 20.29 -1.95 1.23
N PHE A 35 21.35 -1.32 1.72
CA PHE A 35 21.67 0.07 1.44
C PHE A 35 21.95 0.30 -0.05
N VAL A 36 22.73 -0.58 -0.70
CA VAL A 36 22.98 -0.51 -2.16
C VAL A 36 21.68 -0.62 -2.96
N VAL A 37 20.79 -1.54 -2.59
CA VAL A 37 19.47 -1.69 -3.24
C VAL A 37 18.63 -0.42 -3.08
N GLN A 38 18.62 0.18 -1.88
CA GLN A 38 17.90 1.42 -1.62
C GLN A 38 18.47 2.62 -2.40
N LEU A 39 19.80 2.73 -2.52
CA LEU A 39 20.43 3.78 -3.34
C LEU A 39 20.12 3.61 -4.83
N ALA A 40 20.19 2.36 -5.33
CA ALA A 40 19.81 2.05 -6.70
C ALA A 40 18.34 2.42 -6.97
N LEU A 41 17.44 2.08 -6.03
CA LEU A 41 16.03 2.43 -6.13
C LEU A 41 15.84 3.96 -6.14
N LEU A 42 16.49 4.66 -5.22
CA LEU A 42 16.43 6.12 -5.14
C LEU A 42 16.87 6.77 -6.46
N GLY A 43 18.02 6.35 -7.00
CA GLY A 43 18.52 6.85 -8.27
C GLY A 43 17.54 6.61 -9.42
N LEU A 44 16.99 5.40 -9.55
CA LEU A 44 16.04 5.06 -10.61
C LEU A 44 14.70 5.80 -10.48
N VAL A 45 14.21 5.98 -9.26
CA VAL A 45 12.97 6.72 -8.98
C VAL A 45 13.15 8.20 -9.27
N ILE A 46 14.26 8.82 -8.86
CA ILE A 46 14.57 10.23 -9.14
C ILE A 46 14.75 10.46 -10.64
N LEU A 47 15.58 9.65 -11.32
CA LEU A 47 15.77 9.73 -12.77
C LEU A 47 14.45 9.54 -13.52
N GLY A 48 13.67 8.56 -13.10
CA GLY A 48 12.33 8.29 -13.63
C GLY A 48 11.34 9.44 -13.43
N PHE A 49 11.42 10.11 -12.28
CA PHE A 49 10.62 11.27 -11.97
C PHE A 49 11.01 12.49 -12.81
N PHE A 50 12.31 12.75 -13.01
CA PHE A 50 12.76 13.81 -13.93
C PHE A 50 12.30 13.53 -15.37
N ALA A 51 12.36 12.28 -15.82
CA ALA A 51 11.80 11.86 -17.11
C ALA A 51 10.29 12.15 -17.21
N TYR A 52 9.55 11.98 -16.11
CA TYR A 52 8.13 12.37 -16.03
C TYR A 52 7.93 13.89 -16.12
N LEU A 53 8.78 14.70 -15.47
CA LEU A 53 8.66 16.16 -15.51
C LEU A 53 8.85 16.74 -16.91
N VAL A 54 9.82 16.21 -17.66
CA VAL A 54 10.12 16.63 -19.05
C VAL A 54 9.21 15.99 -20.09
N SER A 55 8.38 15.01 -19.69
CA SER A 55 7.45 14.37 -20.61
C SER A 55 6.39 15.35 -21.12
N PRO A 56 5.94 15.20 -22.39
CA PRO A 56 4.86 16.01 -22.94
C PRO A 56 3.59 16.00 -22.07
N PRO A 57 2.79 17.08 -22.07
CA PRO A 57 1.56 17.20 -21.26
C PRO A 57 0.60 16.02 -21.42
N SER A 58 0.52 15.42 -22.61
CA SER A 58 -0.31 14.25 -22.91
C SER A 58 0.04 13.00 -22.10
N GLY A 59 1.26 12.92 -21.55
CA GLY A 59 1.69 11.85 -20.66
C GLY A 59 1.74 12.21 -19.18
N LYS A 60 1.38 13.44 -18.81
CA LYS A 60 1.26 13.82 -17.40
C LYS A 60 -0.05 13.30 -16.82
N ASN A 61 -0.03 12.94 -15.55
CA ASN A 61 -1.17 12.42 -14.82
C ASN A 61 -1.41 13.26 -13.56
N SER A 62 -2.65 13.70 -13.34
CA SER A 62 -2.96 14.58 -12.20
C SER A 62 -2.67 13.92 -10.86
N TRP A 63 -2.79 12.59 -10.74
CA TRP A 63 -2.47 11.89 -9.50
C TRP A 63 -0.98 11.92 -9.18
N ILE A 64 -0.09 11.74 -10.17
CA ILE A 64 1.36 11.88 -9.95
C ILE A 64 1.73 13.30 -9.51
N ASN A 65 1.09 14.33 -10.09
CA ASN A 65 1.33 15.71 -9.66
C ASN A 65 0.96 15.93 -8.19
N TRP A 66 -0.15 15.34 -7.73
CA TRP A 66 -0.52 15.37 -6.32
C TRP A 66 0.45 14.58 -5.43
N LEU A 67 0.89 13.39 -5.85
CA LEU A 67 1.90 12.62 -5.11
C LEU A 67 3.23 13.39 -4.99
N PHE A 68 3.61 14.10 -6.04
CA PHE A 68 4.78 14.98 -5.99
C PHE A 68 4.57 16.14 -5.01
N ALA A 69 3.39 16.76 -5.00
CA ALA A 69 3.08 17.80 -4.03
C ALA A 69 3.17 17.28 -2.57
N VAL A 70 2.67 16.06 -2.31
CA VAL A 70 2.83 15.39 -1.00
C VAL A 70 4.31 15.17 -0.67
N TRP A 71 5.10 14.74 -1.65
CA TRP A 71 6.53 14.55 -1.43
C TRP A 71 7.26 15.86 -1.13
N VAL A 72 6.87 16.97 -1.79
CA VAL A 72 7.43 18.30 -1.53
C VAL A 72 7.09 18.77 -0.12
N THR A 73 5.86 18.61 0.35
CA THR A 73 5.48 18.97 1.73
C THR A 73 6.25 18.15 2.76
N GLN A 74 6.45 16.86 2.51
CA GLN A 74 7.30 16.01 3.34
C GLN A 74 8.77 16.43 3.33
N ALA A 75 9.31 16.79 2.17
CA ALA A 75 10.69 17.25 2.07
C ALA A 75 10.90 18.55 2.83
N LEU A 76 9.95 19.49 2.76
CA LEU A 76 9.97 20.72 3.55
C LEU A 76 9.90 20.41 5.05
N ALA A 77 8.94 19.58 5.47
CA ALA A 77 8.83 19.14 6.86
C ALA A 77 10.11 18.44 7.34
N TYR A 78 10.77 17.67 6.48
CA TYR A 78 12.03 16.98 6.80
C TYR A 78 13.18 17.97 7.00
N THR A 79 13.27 19.01 6.17
CA THR A 79 14.30 20.06 6.33
C THR A 79 14.07 20.96 7.55
N LEU A 80 12.81 21.15 7.94
CA LEU A 80 12.43 21.97 9.10
C LEU A 80 12.40 21.18 10.41
N GLY A 81 12.28 19.85 10.33
CA GLY A 81 12.15 18.94 11.46
C GLY A 81 13.47 18.33 11.94
N ASP A 82 13.36 17.25 12.71
CA ASP A 82 14.55 16.51 13.18
C ASP A 82 15.10 15.62 12.05
N SER A 83 16.36 15.83 11.67
CA SER A 83 17.01 15.08 10.59
C SER A 83 17.27 13.61 10.92
N SER A 84 16.93 13.13 12.12
CA SER A 84 17.12 11.75 12.56
C SER A 84 16.16 10.74 11.89
N ALA A 85 15.06 11.23 11.30
CA ALA A 85 13.99 10.44 10.70
C ALA A 85 14.25 9.90 9.27
N THR A 86 15.53 9.73 8.90
CA THR A 86 15.98 9.40 7.52
C THR A 86 15.28 8.19 6.90
N THR A 87 15.04 7.13 7.67
CA THR A 87 14.44 5.89 7.16
C THR A 87 13.01 6.11 6.68
N GLN A 88 12.21 6.85 7.44
CA GLN A 88 10.78 7.00 7.16
C GLN A 88 10.54 7.92 5.96
N PHE A 89 11.31 9.01 5.86
CA PHE A 89 11.29 9.92 4.71
C PHE A 89 11.73 9.22 3.42
N LYS A 90 12.73 8.34 3.51
CA LYS A 90 13.17 7.51 2.38
C LYS A 90 12.06 6.55 1.92
N GLU A 91 11.39 5.87 2.84
CA GLU A 91 10.29 4.96 2.49
C GLU A 91 9.14 5.69 1.80
N SER A 92 8.72 6.85 2.33
CA SER A 92 7.67 7.64 1.70
C SER A 92 8.08 8.18 0.35
N THR A 93 9.34 8.59 0.18
CA THR A 93 9.90 8.98 -1.12
C THR A 93 9.75 7.86 -2.16
N PHE A 94 10.09 6.62 -1.81
CA PHE A 94 9.92 5.49 -2.73
C PHE A 94 8.46 5.24 -3.10
N VAL A 95 7.57 5.28 -2.12
CA VAL A 95 6.13 5.06 -2.35
C VAL A 95 5.55 6.17 -3.25
N LEU A 96 5.80 7.44 -2.93
CA LEU A 96 5.20 8.59 -3.60
C LEU A 96 5.71 8.78 -5.03
N LEU A 97 6.99 8.48 -5.29
CA LEU A 97 7.61 8.80 -6.58
C LEU A 97 7.71 7.61 -7.55
N CYS A 98 7.61 6.35 -7.09
CA CYS A 98 7.84 5.19 -7.96
C CYS A 98 6.85 5.06 -9.14
N ALA A 99 5.63 5.60 -9.01
CA ALA A 99 4.62 5.55 -10.06
C ALA A 99 4.93 6.48 -11.25
N ALA A 100 5.75 7.51 -11.06
CA ALA A 100 6.07 8.50 -12.08
C ALA A 100 6.84 7.93 -13.30
N PRO A 101 7.95 7.18 -13.13
CA PRO A 101 8.59 6.49 -14.25
C PRO A 101 7.65 5.51 -14.95
N ILE A 102 6.79 4.82 -14.19
CA ILE A 102 5.87 3.81 -14.72
C ILE A 102 4.82 4.46 -15.63
N ILE A 103 4.30 5.64 -15.31
CA ILE A 103 3.32 6.34 -16.16
C ILE A 103 3.96 7.03 -17.36
N SER A 104 5.17 7.59 -17.21
CA SER A 104 5.80 8.41 -18.24
C SER A 104 6.39 7.60 -19.40
N GLN A 105 6.67 6.32 -19.19
CA GLN A 105 7.45 5.52 -20.11
C GLN A 105 6.61 4.56 -20.97
N GLN A 106 7.11 4.27 -22.18
CA GLN A 106 6.63 3.19 -23.03
C GLN A 106 7.45 1.93 -22.76
N TYR A 107 6.75 0.80 -22.60
CA TYR A 107 7.37 -0.51 -22.40
C TYR A 107 6.39 -1.63 -22.74
N ASN A 108 6.91 -2.84 -22.85
CA ASN A 108 6.11 -3.99 -23.22
C ASN A 108 5.28 -4.45 -21.99
N PRO A 109 3.93 -4.43 -22.08
CA PRO A 109 3.05 -4.78 -20.97
C PRO A 109 3.18 -6.24 -20.52
N LYS A 110 3.56 -7.16 -21.42
CA LYS A 110 3.80 -8.58 -21.09
C LYS A 110 4.93 -8.73 -20.07
N HIS A 111 6.04 -8.01 -20.24
CA HIS A 111 7.15 -8.04 -19.29
C HIS A 111 6.75 -7.40 -17.95
N ALA A 112 6.10 -6.23 -17.99
CA ALA A 112 5.63 -5.55 -16.79
C ALA A 112 4.68 -6.42 -15.96
N LYS A 113 3.77 -7.15 -16.61
CA LYS A 113 2.89 -8.16 -15.99
C LYS A 113 3.69 -9.21 -15.22
N TYR A 114 4.72 -9.81 -15.83
CA TYR A 114 5.55 -10.80 -15.13
C TYR A 114 6.25 -10.18 -13.93
N PHE A 115 6.86 -9.00 -14.08
CA PHE A 115 7.50 -8.30 -12.96
C PHE A 115 6.53 -8.06 -11.80
N MET A 116 5.33 -7.55 -12.06
CA MET A 116 4.35 -7.28 -11.00
C MET A 116 3.82 -8.56 -10.34
N ILE A 117 3.58 -9.64 -11.09
CA ILE A 117 3.20 -10.93 -10.52
C ILE A 117 4.32 -11.44 -9.60
N VAL A 118 5.59 -11.33 -10.02
CA VAL A 118 6.74 -11.69 -9.19
C VAL A 118 6.80 -10.81 -7.94
N MET A 119 6.60 -9.49 -8.07
CA MET A 119 6.53 -8.59 -6.89
C MET A 119 5.44 -9.02 -5.91
N GLY A 120 4.25 -9.37 -6.39
CA GLY A 120 3.17 -9.89 -5.55
C GLY A 120 3.52 -11.20 -4.86
N ALA A 121 4.14 -12.14 -5.59
CA ALA A 121 4.59 -13.41 -5.02
C ALA A 121 5.70 -13.23 -3.97
N VAL A 122 6.67 -12.35 -4.23
CA VAL A 122 7.72 -11.98 -3.27
C VAL A 122 7.11 -11.35 -2.03
N SER A 123 6.11 -10.46 -2.18
CA SER A 123 5.42 -9.86 -1.04
C SER A 123 4.75 -10.91 -0.14
N ILE A 124 4.11 -11.92 -0.73
CA ILE A 124 3.55 -13.07 0.00
C ILE A 124 4.65 -13.89 0.67
N ALA A 125 5.76 -14.18 -0.02
CA ALA A 125 6.89 -14.89 0.57
C ALA A 125 7.49 -14.12 1.75
N MET A 126 7.57 -12.80 1.65
CA MET A 126 8.11 -11.94 2.69
C MET A 126 7.27 -11.92 3.97
N TYR A 127 5.96 -12.15 3.87
CA TYR A 127 5.15 -12.38 5.05
C TYR A 127 5.64 -13.58 5.86
N PHE A 128 5.93 -14.71 5.20
CA PHE A 128 6.43 -15.90 5.89
C PHE A 128 7.83 -15.69 6.48
N VAL A 129 8.72 -14.99 5.77
CA VAL A 129 10.04 -14.61 6.29
C VAL A 129 9.87 -13.74 7.55
N THR A 130 9.03 -12.71 7.49
CA THR A 130 8.80 -11.80 8.62
C THR A 130 8.24 -12.55 9.83
N ILE A 131 7.25 -13.43 9.63
CA ILE A 131 6.72 -14.26 10.72
C ILE A 131 7.76 -15.21 11.30
N SER A 132 8.60 -15.83 10.45
CA SER A 132 9.64 -16.73 10.93
C SER A 132 10.64 -16.01 11.84
N MET A 133 10.93 -14.73 11.56
CA MET A 133 11.83 -13.92 12.38
C MET A 133 11.20 -13.50 13.69
N MET A 134 9.95 -13.00 13.65
CA MET A 134 9.26 -12.57 14.87
C MET A 134 9.07 -13.72 15.87
N ARG A 135 8.91 -14.96 15.38
CA ARG A 135 8.88 -16.16 16.22
C ARG A 135 10.22 -16.44 16.92
N LEU A 136 11.35 -16.05 16.34
CA LEU A 136 12.67 -16.23 16.92
C LEU A 136 12.97 -15.18 18.00
N GLU A 137 12.42 -13.98 17.86
CA GLU A 137 12.68 -12.85 18.76
C GLU A 137 11.74 -12.79 19.98
N ASN A 138 10.81 -13.75 20.13
CA ASN A 138 9.75 -13.74 21.16
C ASN A 138 8.94 -12.43 21.21
N GLU A 139 8.99 -11.62 20.16
CA GLU A 139 8.18 -10.42 20.06
C GLU A 139 6.75 -10.80 19.68
N ASN A 140 5.80 -10.49 20.57
CA ASN A 140 4.36 -10.63 20.31
C ASN A 140 3.84 -9.68 19.21
N SER A 141 4.72 -9.01 18.46
CA SER A 141 4.39 -8.06 17.41
C SER A 141 4.11 -8.75 16.07
N TYR A 142 3.21 -9.74 16.02
CA TYR A 142 2.79 -10.31 14.73
C TYR A 142 2.19 -9.22 13.84
N GLY A 143 2.94 -8.84 12.81
CA GLY A 143 2.57 -7.88 11.77
C GLY A 143 2.88 -8.43 10.37
N GLY A 144 2.23 -7.89 9.35
CA GLY A 144 2.55 -8.21 7.95
C GLY A 144 1.40 -8.74 7.11
N GLY A 145 0.16 -8.77 7.58
CA GLY A 145 -1.00 -9.10 6.73
C GLY A 145 -1.10 -8.17 5.52
N TYR A 146 -0.66 -6.91 5.64
CA TYR A 146 -0.51 -6.00 4.50
C TYR A 146 0.50 -6.46 3.44
N LEU A 147 1.55 -7.22 3.77
CA LEU A 147 2.46 -7.81 2.78
C LEU A 147 1.71 -8.79 1.87
N ILE A 148 0.72 -9.51 2.39
CA ILE A 148 -0.16 -10.37 1.58
C ILE A 148 -1.19 -9.51 0.85
N LEU A 149 -1.85 -8.59 1.56
CA LEU A 149 -2.99 -7.85 1.03
C LEU A 149 -2.62 -7.00 -0.20
N VAL A 150 -1.42 -6.43 -0.26
CA VAL A 150 -0.97 -5.63 -1.42
C VAL A 150 -0.80 -6.46 -2.70
N ALA A 151 -0.58 -7.78 -2.58
CA ALA A 151 -0.53 -8.69 -3.73
C ALA A 151 -1.94 -8.94 -4.31
N PHE A 152 -3.01 -8.74 -3.53
CA PHE A 152 -4.36 -9.08 -3.93
C PHE A 152 -4.87 -8.28 -5.15
N PRO A 153 -4.77 -6.93 -5.19
CA PRO A 153 -5.12 -6.17 -6.38
C PRO A 153 -4.28 -6.55 -7.61
N VAL A 154 -2.99 -6.88 -7.42
CA VAL A 154 -2.11 -7.31 -8.52
C VAL A 154 -2.59 -8.62 -9.13
N LEU A 155 -2.84 -9.63 -8.30
CA LEU A 155 -3.31 -10.94 -8.75
C LEU A 155 -4.67 -10.80 -9.44
N LEU A 156 -5.64 -10.11 -8.84
CA LEU A 156 -6.95 -9.94 -9.47
C LEU A 156 -6.89 -9.17 -10.79
N TYR A 157 -6.00 -8.18 -10.91
CA TYR A 157 -5.80 -7.46 -12.16
C TYR A 157 -5.29 -8.39 -13.28
N PHE A 158 -4.20 -9.13 -13.05
CA PHE A 158 -3.63 -9.96 -14.12
C PHE A 158 -4.39 -11.27 -14.39
N PHE A 159 -5.19 -11.73 -13.43
CA PHE A 159 -6.12 -12.85 -13.61
C PHE A 159 -7.56 -12.39 -13.92
N ARG A 160 -7.78 -11.13 -14.32
CA ARG A 160 -9.11 -10.57 -14.63
C ARG A 160 -9.85 -11.30 -15.76
N HIS A 161 -9.14 -11.83 -16.73
CA HIS A 161 -9.69 -12.58 -17.87
C HIS A 161 -10.06 -14.04 -17.52
N LYS A 162 -9.59 -14.55 -16.37
CA LYS A 162 -9.92 -15.90 -15.94
C LYS A 162 -11.38 -16.00 -15.46
N SER A 163 -11.84 -17.24 -15.29
CA SER A 163 -13.18 -17.50 -14.78
C SER A 163 -13.38 -16.87 -13.40
N ILE A 164 -14.64 -16.56 -13.06
CA ILE A 164 -15.01 -16.06 -11.72
C ILE A 164 -14.51 -17.00 -10.61
N ARG A 165 -14.52 -18.31 -10.85
CA ARG A 165 -14.02 -19.34 -9.93
C ARG A 165 -12.55 -19.12 -9.56
N ILE A 166 -11.68 -18.86 -10.54
CA ILE A 166 -10.26 -18.61 -10.28
C ILE A 166 -10.07 -17.35 -9.43
N ARG A 167 -10.82 -16.27 -9.73
CA ARG A 167 -10.75 -15.03 -8.94
C ARG A 167 -11.24 -15.22 -7.50
N MET A 168 -12.27 -16.06 -7.31
CA MET A 168 -12.77 -16.42 -5.97
C MET A 168 -11.75 -17.23 -5.19
N ILE A 169 -11.09 -18.21 -5.82
CA ILE A 169 -10.00 -18.97 -5.20
C ILE A 169 -8.87 -18.03 -4.74
N ILE A 170 -8.44 -17.09 -5.60
CA ILE A 170 -7.44 -16.08 -5.24
C ILE A 170 -7.90 -15.26 -4.01
N SER A 171 -9.18 -14.89 -3.97
CA SER A 171 -9.76 -14.10 -2.85
C SER A 171 -9.79 -14.89 -1.55
N ILE A 172 -10.21 -16.15 -1.60
CA ILE A 172 -10.23 -17.06 -0.44
C ILE A 172 -8.80 -17.26 0.08
N LEU A 173 -7.86 -17.62 -0.79
CA LEU A 173 -6.47 -17.87 -0.39
C LEU A 173 -5.84 -16.62 0.23
N THR A 174 -6.05 -15.45 -0.37
CA THR A 174 -5.57 -14.18 0.18
C THR A 174 -6.19 -13.91 1.56
N PHE A 175 -7.51 -14.07 1.69
CA PHE A 175 -8.21 -13.82 2.94
C PHE A 175 -7.74 -14.75 4.06
N VAL A 176 -7.57 -16.04 3.77
CA VAL A 176 -7.02 -17.02 4.72
C VAL A 176 -5.62 -16.58 5.17
N LEU A 177 -4.74 -16.23 4.25
CA LEU A 177 -3.39 -15.77 4.58
C LEU A 177 -3.40 -14.48 5.42
N VAL A 178 -4.28 -13.52 5.12
CA VAL A 178 -4.43 -12.29 5.92
C VAL A 178 -4.99 -12.60 7.31
N LEU A 179 -5.95 -13.51 7.44
CA LEU A 179 -6.47 -13.94 8.74
C LEU A 179 -5.37 -14.53 9.63
N LEU A 180 -4.45 -15.30 9.05
CA LEU A 180 -3.29 -15.85 9.76
C LEU A 180 -2.33 -14.78 10.29
N SER A 181 -2.39 -13.54 9.78
CA SER A 181 -1.58 -12.43 10.30
C SER A 181 -2.10 -11.88 11.63
N MET A 182 -3.35 -12.22 12.00
CA MET A 182 -3.99 -11.88 13.27
C MET A 182 -4.09 -10.35 13.52
N LYS A 183 -3.92 -9.53 12.49
CA LYS A 183 -3.94 -8.07 12.58
C LYS A 183 -5.30 -7.52 12.13
N ARG A 184 -6.04 -6.95 13.09
CA ARG A 184 -7.43 -6.45 12.93
C ARG A 184 -7.59 -5.51 11.71
N GLY A 185 -6.69 -4.55 11.55
CA GLY A 185 -6.73 -3.60 10.43
C GLY A 185 -6.55 -4.26 9.07
N ASP A 186 -5.65 -5.24 8.97
CA ASP A 186 -5.35 -5.97 7.74
C ASP A 186 -6.55 -6.84 7.32
N ILE A 187 -7.20 -7.50 8.30
CA ILE A 187 -8.41 -8.31 8.10
C ILE A 187 -9.57 -7.42 7.63
N LEU A 188 -9.83 -6.31 8.33
CA LEU A 188 -10.88 -5.35 7.96
C LEU A 188 -10.65 -4.82 6.53
N SER A 189 -9.41 -4.44 6.22
CA SER A 189 -9.06 -3.97 4.89
C SER A 189 -9.30 -5.05 3.83
N CYS A 190 -8.94 -6.31 4.10
CA CYS A 190 -9.15 -7.41 3.17
C CYS A 190 -10.64 -7.66 2.90
N ILE A 191 -11.48 -7.69 3.94
CA ILE A 191 -12.93 -7.85 3.82
C ILE A 191 -13.52 -6.73 2.94
N LEU A 192 -13.22 -5.48 3.24
CA LEU A 192 -13.73 -4.33 2.48
C LEU A 192 -13.28 -4.37 1.01
N VAL A 193 -12.04 -4.76 0.75
CA VAL A 193 -11.51 -4.88 -0.62
C VAL A 193 -12.25 -5.95 -1.41
N ILE A 194 -12.46 -7.13 -0.82
CA ILE A 194 -13.23 -8.22 -1.44
C ILE A 194 -14.64 -7.74 -1.76
N LEU A 195 -15.33 -7.14 -0.79
CA LEU A 195 -16.70 -6.64 -0.96
C LEU A 195 -16.79 -5.60 -2.08
N VAL A 196 -15.93 -4.58 -2.06
CA VAL A 196 -15.93 -3.51 -3.07
C VAL A 196 -15.58 -4.03 -4.46
N TYR A 197 -14.59 -4.92 -4.56
CA TYR A 197 -14.19 -5.52 -5.84
C TYR A 197 -15.36 -6.27 -6.48
N TYR A 198 -15.98 -7.20 -5.74
CA TYR A 198 -17.09 -7.99 -6.28
C TYR A 198 -18.35 -7.16 -6.48
N TYR A 199 -18.62 -6.16 -5.63
CA TYR A 199 -19.72 -5.23 -5.84
C TYR A 199 -19.62 -4.51 -7.20
N ILE A 200 -18.45 -3.95 -7.53
CA ILE A 200 -18.24 -3.25 -8.81
C ILE A 200 -18.36 -4.22 -9.99
N MET A 201 -17.75 -5.40 -9.88
CA MET A 201 -17.80 -6.43 -10.94
C MET A 201 -19.22 -6.95 -11.19
N LEU A 202 -20.05 -7.08 -10.16
CA LEU A 202 -21.44 -7.54 -10.25
C LEU A 202 -22.39 -6.45 -10.75
N ARG A 203 -22.28 -5.22 -10.22
CA ARG A 203 -23.16 -4.10 -10.59
C ARG A 203 -23.15 -3.84 -12.09
N HIS A 204 -21.99 -3.98 -12.74
CA HIS A 204 -21.87 -3.77 -14.18
C HIS A 204 -22.61 -4.84 -15.01
N LYS A 205 -22.75 -6.06 -14.51
CA LYS A 205 -23.48 -7.14 -15.22
C LYS A 205 -24.99 -7.08 -15.03
N GLY A 206 -25.51 -6.21 -14.15
CA GLY A 206 -26.95 -6.05 -13.90
C GLY A 206 -27.64 -7.24 -13.23
N LYS A 207 -26.93 -8.34 -12.95
CA LYS A 207 -27.42 -9.53 -12.25
C LYS A 207 -26.38 -10.01 -11.26
N ILE A 208 -26.82 -10.26 -10.02
CA ILE A 208 -25.98 -10.94 -9.03
C ILE A 208 -25.97 -12.42 -9.39
N ASP A 209 -24.83 -12.92 -9.88
CA ASP A 209 -24.64 -14.34 -10.10
C ASP A 209 -24.72 -15.05 -8.74
N SER A 210 -25.64 -16.01 -8.59
CA SER A 210 -25.82 -16.78 -7.36
C SER A 210 -24.52 -17.43 -6.89
N LYS A 211 -23.60 -17.74 -7.81
CA LYS A 211 -22.26 -18.25 -7.51
C LYS A 211 -21.41 -17.28 -6.69
N VAL A 212 -21.59 -15.97 -6.87
CA VAL A 212 -20.86 -14.95 -6.11
C VAL A 212 -21.42 -14.83 -4.70
N ILE A 213 -22.74 -14.91 -4.52
CA ILE A 213 -23.36 -14.96 -3.18
C ILE A 213 -22.87 -16.21 -2.44
N VAL A 214 -22.95 -17.38 -3.08
CA VAL A 214 -22.47 -18.64 -2.51
C VAL A 214 -21.00 -18.55 -2.14
N ALA A 215 -20.17 -17.91 -2.98
CA ALA A 215 -18.75 -17.74 -2.67
C ALA A 215 -18.49 -16.77 -1.52
N ILE A 216 -19.24 -15.67 -1.41
CA ILE A 216 -19.13 -14.77 -0.25
C ILE A 216 -19.51 -15.51 1.03
N ILE A 217 -20.61 -16.27 1.00
CA ILE A 217 -21.04 -17.10 2.13
C ILE A 217 -19.95 -18.12 2.47
N PHE A 218 -19.37 -18.78 1.46
CA PHE A 218 -18.29 -19.75 1.66
C PHE A 218 -17.02 -19.11 2.24
N VAL A 219 -16.62 -17.93 1.75
CA VAL A 219 -15.48 -17.16 2.31
C VAL A 219 -15.74 -16.81 3.77
N ALA A 220 -16.94 -16.31 4.08
CA ALA A 220 -17.32 -15.96 5.45
C ALA A 220 -17.33 -17.19 6.36
N PHE A 221 -17.88 -18.30 5.90
CA PHE A 221 -17.93 -19.56 6.63
C PHE A 221 -16.53 -20.14 6.87
N ALA A 222 -15.69 -20.21 5.82
CA ALA A 222 -14.30 -20.65 5.95
C ALA A 222 -13.51 -19.74 6.90
N GLY A 223 -13.71 -18.42 6.81
CA GLY A 223 -13.13 -17.45 7.72
C GLY A 223 -13.55 -17.68 9.17
N PHE A 224 -14.83 -17.96 9.40
CA PHE A 224 -15.36 -18.28 10.73
C PHE A 224 -14.75 -19.57 11.30
N LEU A 225 -14.63 -20.63 10.49
CA LEU A 225 -13.99 -21.88 10.92
C LEU A 225 -12.52 -21.68 11.29
N ILE A 226 -11.77 -20.93 10.47
CA ILE A 226 -10.36 -20.60 10.75
C ILE A 226 -10.26 -19.74 12.00
N PHE A 227 -11.14 -18.75 12.17
CA PHE A 227 -11.21 -17.93 13.37
C PHE A 227 -11.43 -18.79 14.62
N LYS A 228 -12.40 -19.70 14.60
CA LYS A 228 -12.67 -20.63 15.71
C LYS A 228 -11.48 -21.53 16.00
N TYR A 229 -10.85 -22.08 14.96
CA TYR A 229 -9.65 -22.91 15.09
C TYR A 229 -8.49 -22.13 15.72
N MET A 230 -8.22 -20.91 15.25
CA MET A 230 -7.17 -20.04 15.82
C MET A 230 -7.47 -19.69 17.28
N LEU A 231 -8.73 -19.43 17.61
CA LEU A 231 -9.16 -19.15 18.98
C LEU A 231 -8.96 -20.33 19.93
N SER A 232 -9.09 -21.56 19.46
CA SER A 232 -8.89 -22.76 20.28
C SER A 232 -7.45 -23.28 20.32
N THR A 233 -6.60 -22.91 19.36
CA THR A 233 -5.25 -23.50 19.20
C THR A 233 -4.11 -22.51 19.37
N SER A 234 -4.37 -21.21 19.39
CA SER A 234 -3.34 -20.18 19.55
C SER A 234 -3.65 -19.29 20.75
N ASP A 235 -2.90 -19.48 21.83
CA ASP A 235 -3.02 -18.67 23.05
C ASP A 235 -2.84 -17.18 22.78
N ILE A 236 -1.92 -16.84 21.86
CA ILE A 236 -1.67 -15.45 21.45
C ILE A 236 -2.88 -14.87 20.72
N PHE A 237 -3.56 -15.66 19.88
CA PHE A 237 -4.80 -15.21 19.23
C PHE A 237 -5.90 -14.96 20.24
N ALA A 238 -6.10 -15.91 21.16
CA ALA A 238 -7.11 -15.83 22.19
C ALA A 238 -6.88 -14.62 23.09
N TRP A 239 -5.64 -14.40 23.52
CA TRP A 239 -5.25 -13.23 24.28
C TRP A 239 -5.53 -11.92 23.53
N ARG A 240 -5.14 -11.79 22.25
CA ARG A 240 -5.43 -10.59 21.46
C ARG A 240 -6.92 -10.34 21.25
N PHE A 241 -7.69 -11.41 21.08
CA PHE A 241 -9.14 -11.33 20.94
C PHE A 241 -9.79 -10.85 22.26
N GLU A 242 -9.35 -11.38 23.40
CA GLU A 242 -9.81 -10.96 24.72
C GLU A 242 -9.45 -9.50 25.01
N GLN A 243 -8.22 -9.07 24.70
CA GLN A 243 -7.80 -7.67 24.81
C GLN A 243 -8.70 -6.75 23.96
N THR A 244 -9.01 -7.17 22.73
CA THR A 244 -9.94 -6.42 21.86
C THR A 244 -11.33 -6.30 22.49
N MET A 245 -11.84 -7.37 23.08
CA MET A 245 -13.13 -7.36 23.77
C MET A 245 -13.14 -6.45 25.01
N LYS A 246 -11.99 -6.35 25.71
CA LYS A 246 -11.80 -5.45 26.85
C LYS A 246 -11.59 -3.99 26.45
N GLY A 247 -11.58 -3.68 25.15
CA GLY A 247 -11.42 -2.32 24.63
C GLY A 247 -9.96 -1.91 24.39
N ASP A 248 -9.00 -2.83 24.44
CA ASP A 248 -7.59 -2.49 24.17
C ASP A 248 -7.39 -2.02 22.71
N SER A 249 -7.05 -0.74 22.60
CA SER A 249 -6.77 -0.02 21.36
C SER A 249 -5.30 -0.11 20.91
N SER A 250 -4.46 -0.85 21.65
CA SER A 250 -3.01 -0.94 21.46
C SER A 250 -2.32 0.42 21.65
N ASN A 251 -2.61 1.09 22.78
CA ASN A 251 -2.14 2.43 23.16
C ASN A 251 -2.56 3.57 22.22
N ARG A 252 -3.45 3.32 21.26
CA ARG A 252 -3.87 4.35 20.30
C ARG A 252 -4.66 5.48 20.96
N ASP A 253 -5.39 5.19 22.03
CA ASP A 253 -6.15 6.22 22.75
C ASP A 253 -5.23 7.30 23.30
N ASP A 254 -4.11 6.91 23.90
CA ASP A 254 -3.10 7.83 24.45
C ASP A 254 -2.34 8.56 23.34
N ILE A 255 -1.89 7.83 22.32
CA ILE A 255 -1.16 8.41 21.18
C ILE A 255 -2.03 9.44 20.46
N TYR A 256 -3.27 9.07 20.11
CA TYR A 256 -4.14 9.92 19.31
C TYR A 256 -4.57 11.14 20.12
N SER A 257 -4.90 10.96 21.40
CA SER A 257 -5.25 12.07 22.29
C SER A 257 -4.08 13.03 22.46
N SER A 258 -2.86 12.52 22.63
CA SER A 258 -1.66 13.37 22.75
C SER A 258 -1.40 14.20 21.50
N LEU A 259 -1.50 13.58 20.31
CA LEU A 259 -1.30 14.27 19.03
C LEU A 259 -2.40 15.32 18.77
N ILE A 260 -3.66 14.96 19.01
CA ILE A 260 -4.80 15.87 18.83
C ILE A 260 -4.72 17.04 19.83
N ASN A 261 -4.43 16.76 21.11
CA ASN A 261 -4.30 17.81 22.12
C ASN A 261 -3.12 18.74 21.81
N ASN A 262 -1.98 18.20 21.36
CA ASN A 262 -0.88 19.03 20.92
C ASN A 262 -1.28 19.92 19.74
N PHE A 263 -1.94 19.37 18.72
CA PHE A 263 -2.42 20.14 17.58
C PHE A 263 -3.39 21.26 17.98
N LEU A 264 -4.38 20.96 18.83
CA LEU A 264 -5.39 21.93 19.26
C LEU A 264 -4.80 23.08 20.09
N ASN A 265 -3.74 22.81 20.86
CA ASN A 265 -3.07 23.81 21.70
C ASN A 265 -1.84 24.46 21.03
N ALA A 266 -1.46 24.01 19.84
CA ALA A 266 -0.30 24.53 19.14
C ALA A 266 -0.55 25.96 18.60
N PRO A 267 0.53 26.76 18.45
CA PRO A 267 0.47 28.02 17.71
C PRO A 267 -0.10 27.85 16.29
N PHE A 268 -0.74 28.90 15.76
CA PHE A 268 -1.46 28.84 14.48
C PHE A 268 -0.58 28.45 13.29
N ASP A 269 0.67 28.90 13.27
CA ASP A 269 1.67 28.51 12.25
C ASP A 269 1.99 27.02 12.30
N VAL A 270 2.13 26.43 13.50
CA VAL A 270 2.33 24.99 13.68
C VAL A 270 1.06 24.20 13.29
N GLN A 271 -0.14 24.73 13.53
CA GLN A 271 -1.37 24.10 13.03
C GLN A 271 -1.44 24.10 11.49
N LEU A 272 -0.99 25.17 10.85
CA LEU A 272 -1.02 25.28 9.38
C LEU A 272 0.06 24.43 8.71
N PHE A 273 1.29 24.47 9.22
CA PHE A 273 2.47 23.92 8.55
C PHE A 273 3.11 22.71 9.26
N GLY A 274 2.63 22.35 10.44
CA GLY A 274 3.11 21.21 11.22
C GLY A 274 4.35 21.50 12.06
N GLY A 275 4.73 20.52 12.88
CA GLY A 275 5.91 20.56 13.75
C GLY A 275 7.20 20.05 13.11
N GLY A 276 7.20 19.76 11.81
CA GLY A 276 8.30 19.11 11.10
C GLY A 276 8.22 17.58 11.11
N PHE A 277 9.05 16.94 10.29
CA PHE A 277 8.99 15.49 10.08
C PHE A 277 9.31 14.71 11.38
N ASP A 278 8.60 13.60 11.59
CA ASP A 278 8.59 12.80 12.84
C ASP A 278 8.15 13.60 14.10
N ALA A 279 7.43 14.73 13.96
CA ALA A 279 6.85 15.45 15.10
C ALA A 279 5.98 14.55 15.99
N SER A 280 5.30 13.56 15.42
CA SER A 280 4.51 12.59 16.17
C SER A 280 5.32 11.87 17.26
N VAL A 281 6.57 11.51 16.96
CA VAL A 281 7.50 10.86 17.89
C VAL A 281 7.90 11.81 19.02
N LYS A 282 8.12 13.09 18.71
CA LYS A 282 8.44 14.11 19.72
C LYS A 282 7.29 14.35 20.69
N ILE A 283 6.06 14.29 20.18
CA ILE A 283 4.84 14.58 20.96
C ILE A 283 4.40 13.36 21.77
N ALA A 284 4.35 12.18 21.15
CA ALA A 284 3.72 10.98 21.73
C ALA A 284 4.73 9.86 22.04
N GLY A 285 6.03 10.07 21.82
CA GLY A 285 7.10 9.07 22.01
C GLY A 285 7.15 7.97 20.93
N ILE A 286 6.12 7.89 20.08
CA ILE A 286 5.98 6.92 19.00
C ILE A 286 5.21 7.55 17.84
N ARG A 287 5.41 7.00 16.64
CA ARG A 287 4.66 7.45 15.46
C ARG A 287 3.16 7.17 15.60
N ALA A 288 2.36 7.96 14.88
CA ALA A 288 0.91 7.96 15.05
C ALA A 288 0.23 6.67 14.60
N HIS A 289 0.90 5.83 13.80
CA HIS A 289 0.27 4.67 13.14
C HIS A 289 -1.03 5.02 12.40
N SER A 290 -1.11 6.25 11.88
CA SER A 290 -2.22 6.82 11.10
C SER A 290 -1.63 7.88 10.18
N ASP A 291 -1.75 7.73 8.85
CA ASP A 291 -1.26 8.77 7.93
C ASP A 291 -1.92 10.13 8.21
N ILE A 292 -3.20 10.15 8.62
CA ILE A 292 -3.92 11.40 8.91
C ILE A 292 -3.22 12.15 10.04
N LEU A 293 -2.99 11.49 11.17
CA LEU A 293 -2.39 12.11 12.34
C LEU A 293 -0.89 12.37 12.13
N GLU A 294 -0.21 11.49 11.40
CA GLU A 294 1.21 11.64 11.06
C GLU A 294 1.43 12.89 10.19
N VAL A 295 0.68 13.01 9.09
CA VAL A 295 0.75 14.16 8.17
C VAL A 295 0.27 15.42 8.87
N LEU A 296 -0.81 15.37 9.68
CA LEU A 296 -1.28 16.53 10.43
C LEU A 296 -0.23 17.04 11.43
N SER A 297 0.43 16.13 12.15
CA SER A 297 1.45 16.50 13.14
C SER A 297 2.72 17.05 12.47
N CYS A 298 3.11 16.46 11.33
CA CYS A 298 4.38 16.80 10.67
C CYS A 298 4.26 17.97 9.69
N GLU A 299 3.16 18.05 8.95
CA GLU A 299 2.96 18.95 7.79
C GLU A 299 1.74 19.87 7.94
N GLY A 300 0.99 19.76 9.05
CA GLY A 300 -0.15 20.60 9.37
C GLY A 300 -1.37 20.37 8.46
N ILE A 301 -2.34 21.29 8.57
CA ILE A 301 -3.55 21.29 7.72
C ILE A 301 -3.18 21.37 6.24
N PHE A 302 -2.12 22.12 5.89
CA PHE A 302 -1.69 22.28 4.50
C PHE A 302 -1.24 20.97 3.88
N GLY A 303 -0.33 20.25 4.55
CA GLY A 303 0.11 18.93 4.11
C GLY A 303 -1.03 17.92 4.04
N LEU A 304 -1.89 17.89 5.06
CA LEU A 304 -3.06 16.99 5.07
C LEU A 304 -4.01 17.26 3.90
N THR A 305 -4.23 18.52 3.55
CA THR A 305 -5.06 18.90 2.38
C THR A 305 -4.46 18.38 1.08
N ILE A 306 -3.14 18.50 0.91
CA ILE A 306 -2.44 18.02 -0.27
C ILE A 306 -2.47 16.48 -0.35
N TYR A 307 -2.27 15.81 0.77
CA TYR A 307 -2.39 14.36 0.89
C TYR A 307 -3.78 13.85 0.49
N LEU A 308 -4.84 14.47 1.02
CA LEU A 308 -6.22 14.16 0.63
C LEU A 308 -6.48 14.47 -0.86
N GLY A 309 -5.87 15.53 -1.39
CA GLY A 309 -5.90 15.86 -2.82
C GLY A 309 -5.40 14.71 -3.70
N ALA A 310 -4.33 14.02 -3.29
CA ALA A 310 -3.84 12.82 -3.98
C ALA A 310 -4.87 11.69 -3.96
N PHE A 311 -5.45 11.39 -2.79
CA PHE A 311 -6.50 10.37 -2.65
C PHE A 311 -7.71 10.68 -3.55
N PHE A 312 -8.24 11.91 -3.50
CA PHE A 312 -9.39 12.32 -4.31
C PHE A 312 -9.08 12.37 -5.81
N SER A 313 -7.85 12.71 -6.20
CA SER A 313 -7.39 12.66 -7.59
C SER A 313 -7.47 11.23 -8.14
N LEU A 314 -7.04 10.23 -7.36
CA LEU A 314 -7.16 8.82 -7.75
C LEU A 314 -8.62 8.37 -7.76
N PHE A 315 -9.43 8.75 -6.76
CA PHE A 315 -10.86 8.47 -6.73
C PHE A 315 -11.58 8.99 -7.99
N ARG A 316 -11.30 10.24 -8.39
CA ARG A 316 -11.85 10.83 -9.63
C ARG A 316 -11.44 10.04 -10.86
N GLN A 317 -10.19 9.60 -10.94
CA GLN A 317 -9.72 8.79 -12.06
C GLN A 317 -10.36 7.40 -12.08
N MET A 318 -10.52 6.75 -10.93
CA MET A 318 -11.23 5.47 -10.79
C MET A 318 -12.67 5.57 -11.29
N ARG A 319 -13.42 6.60 -10.86
CA ARG A 319 -14.82 6.79 -11.29
C ARG A 319 -14.98 6.93 -12.80
N ARG A 320 -14.00 7.57 -13.45
CA ARG A 320 -13.97 7.81 -14.91
C ARG A 320 -13.51 6.59 -15.73
N ARG A 321 -13.07 5.50 -15.11
CA ARG A 321 -12.63 4.31 -15.86
C ARG A 321 -13.81 3.65 -16.58
N ALA A 322 -13.61 3.35 -17.87
CA ALA A 322 -14.55 2.56 -18.66
C ALA A 322 -14.37 1.06 -18.40
N ASP A 323 -13.12 0.58 -18.35
CA ASP A 323 -12.82 -0.80 -17.99
C ASP A 323 -13.21 -1.08 -16.54
N VAL A 324 -14.11 -2.05 -16.36
CA VAL A 324 -14.71 -2.40 -15.07
C VAL A 324 -13.71 -3.08 -14.16
N ALA A 325 -12.80 -3.89 -14.70
CA ALA A 325 -11.76 -4.53 -13.92
C ALA A 325 -10.76 -3.49 -13.42
N GLU A 326 -10.30 -2.56 -14.26
CA GLU A 326 -9.48 -1.42 -13.83
C GLU A 326 -10.19 -0.60 -12.75
N LYS A 327 -11.48 -0.30 -12.93
CA LYS A 327 -12.28 0.42 -11.93
C LYS A 327 -12.32 -0.32 -10.59
N ALA A 328 -12.61 -1.62 -10.61
CA ALA A 328 -12.67 -2.45 -9.42
C ALA A 328 -11.31 -2.51 -8.69
N ILE A 329 -10.22 -2.67 -9.43
CA ILE A 329 -8.86 -2.73 -8.88
C ILE A 329 -8.43 -1.39 -8.29
N LEU A 330 -8.69 -0.26 -8.97
CA LEU A 330 -8.40 1.05 -8.41
C LEU A 330 -9.25 1.37 -7.18
N ALA A 331 -10.50 0.90 -7.14
CA ALA A 331 -11.33 1.00 -5.94
C ALA A 331 -10.77 0.15 -4.79
N SER A 332 -10.27 -1.06 -5.07
CA SER A 332 -9.55 -1.88 -4.10
C SER A 332 -8.32 -1.15 -3.52
N VAL A 333 -7.51 -0.52 -4.38
CA VAL A 333 -6.36 0.30 -3.92
C VAL A 333 -6.82 1.44 -3.02
N LEU A 334 -7.88 2.17 -3.39
CA LEU A 334 -8.44 3.26 -2.59
C LEU A 334 -8.99 2.78 -1.24
N VAL A 335 -9.59 1.59 -1.17
CA VAL A 335 -10.05 1.01 0.11
C VAL A 335 -8.86 0.66 0.99
N ILE A 336 -7.81 0.04 0.45
CA ILE A 336 -6.59 -0.24 1.23
C ILE A 336 -5.96 1.07 1.72
N TRP A 337 -5.89 2.09 0.85
CA TRP A 337 -5.43 3.41 1.23
C TRP A 337 -6.28 3.99 2.36
N LEU A 338 -7.61 4.00 2.23
CA LEU A 338 -8.52 4.55 3.23
C LEU A 338 -8.42 3.85 4.59
N VAL A 339 -8.34 2.52 4.62
CA VAL A 339 -8.23 1.79 5.89
C VAL A 339 -6.85 2.02 6.50
N LYS A 340 -5.79 1.96 5.70
CA LYS A 340 -4.43 2.20 6.19
C LYS A 340 -4.23 3.65 6.63
N MET A 341 -4.76 4.66 5.95
CA MET A 341 -4.56 6.05 6.36
C MET A 341 -5.17 6.38 7.73
N VAL A 342 -6.21 5.65 8.15
CA VAL A 342 -6.86 5.84 9.46
C VAL A 342 -6.19 5.01 10.54
N PHE A 343 -5.92 3.72 10.27
CA PHE A 343 -5.54 2.74 11.30
C PHE A 343 -4.09 2.23 11.22
N SER A 344 -3.35 2.65 10.19
CA SER A 344 -1.98 2.23 9.91
C SER A 344 -1.20 3.32 9.16
N MET A 345 -0.15 2.93 8.44
CA MET A 345 0.66 3.81 7.61
C MET A 345 0.57 3.36 6.17
N PHE A 346 0.04 4.20 5.27
CA PHE A 346 -0.06 3.87 3.85
C PHE A 346 1.14 4.39 3.08
N ILE A 347 1.36 5.71 3.07
CA ILE A 347 2.50 6.30 2.34
C ILE A 347 3.84 6.08 3.03
N PHE A 348 3.81 5.76 4.32
CA PHE A 348 4.96 5.51 5.17
C PHE A 348 5.27 3.99 5.32
N SER A 349 4.85 3.16 4.35
CA SER A 349 4.92 1.71 4.49
C SER A 349 5.42 1.04 3.21
N GLN A 350 6.61 0.43 3.28
CA GLN A 350 7.28 -0.24 2.17
C GLN A 350 6.39 -1.16 1.30
N PRO A 351 5.49 -2.03 1.84
CA PRO A 351 4.65 -2.90 1.02
C PRO A 351 3.69 -2.17 0.07
N THR A 352 3.28 -0.93 0.38
CA THR A 352 2.30 -0.20 -0.45
C THR A 352 2.87 0.27 -1.77
N ILE A 353 4.20 0.24 -1.94
CA ILE A 353 4.87 0.54 -3.21
C ILE A 353 4.30 -0.30 -4.37
N ILE A 354 3.93 -1.55 -4.11
CA ILE A 354 3.33 -2.47 -5.08
C ILE A 354 2.00 -1.90 -5.63
N LEU A 355 1.20 -1.27 -4.76
CA LEU A 355 -0.07 -0.66 -5.15
C LEU A 355 0.14 0.60 -5.99
N PHE A 356 1.17 1.37 -5.72
CA PHE A 356 1.53 2.56 -6.52
C PHE A 356 2.07 2.15 -7.89
N VAL A 357 2.89 1.11 -7.94
CA VAL A 357 3.39 0.49 -9.18
C VAL A 357 2.22 0.00 -10.04
N LEU A 358 1.29 -0.76 -9.46
CA LEU A 358 0.08 -1.24 -10.14
C LEU A 358 -0.80 -0.09 -10.61
N THR A 359 -1.01 0.92 -9.76
CA THR A 359 -1.80 2.11 -10.11
C THR A 359 -1.14 2.87 -11.26
N GLY A 360 0.18 3.07 -11.21
CA GLY A 360 0.96 3.66 -12.29
C GLY A 360 0.78 2.90 -13.61
N TYR A 361 0.86 1.57 -13.57
CA TYR A 361 0.64 0.72 -14.73
C TYR A 361 -0.79 0.86 -15.29
N ILE A 362 -1.81 0.88 -14.44
CA ILE A 362 -3.22 1.03 -14.86
C ILE A 362 -3.47 2.43 -15.45
N LEU A 363 -2.84 3.46 -14.90
CA LEU A 363 -3.05 4.83 -15.36
C LEU A 363 -2.18 5.21 -16.58
N ASN A 364 -1.20 4.38 -16.95
CA ASN A 364 -0.33 4.61 -18.11
C ASN A 364 -1.12 4.48 -19.43
N LYS A 365 -1.18 5.58 -20.19
CA LYS A 365 -1.85 5.67 -21.52
C LYS A 365 -0.91 5.39 -22.70
N ARG A 366 0.39 5.26 -22.45
CA ARG A 366 1.44 5.08 -23.45
C ARG A 366 1.71 3.62 -23.77
N ILE A 367 1.18 2.71 -22.96
CA ILE A 367 1.25 1.26 -23.19
C ILE A 367 -0.06 0.76 -23.77
N ASP A 368 0.03 -0.14 -24.75
CA ASP A 368 -1.13 -0.82 -25.30
C ASP A 368 -1.34 -2.15 -24.56
N LYS A 369 -2.28 -2.13 -23.62
CA LYS A 369 -2.57 -3.27 -22.73
C LYS A 369 -3.21 -4.46 -23.45
N GLN A 370 -3.57 -4.34 -24.73
CA GLN A 370 -4.05 -5.49 -25.51
C GLN A 370 -2.94 -6.55 -25.68
N TYR A 371 -1.67 -6.14 -25.66
CA TYR A 371 -0.51 -7.03 -25.75
C TYR A 371 -0.09 -7.66 -24.40
N GLU A 372 -0.96 -7.62 -23.38
CA GLU A 372 -0.78 -8.35 -22.11
C GLU A 372 -0.90 -9.88 -22.27
N TYR A 373 -1.48 -10.35 -23.38
CA TYR A 373 -1.91 -11.73 -23.63
C TYR A 373 -1.08 -12.43 -24.70
#